data_AF-A0A2V7G4H8-F1
#
_entry.id   AF-A0A2V7G4H8-F1
#
_cell.length_a   1.000
_cell.length_b   1.000
_cell.length_c   1.000
_cell.angle_alpha   90.00
_cell.angle_beta   90.00
_cell.angle_gamma   90.00
#
_symmetry.space_group_name_H-M   'P 1'
#
loop_
_entity.id
_entity.type
_entity.pdbx_description
1 polymer ?
#
loop_
_entity_poly.entity_id
_entity_poly.type
_entity_poly.pdbx_seq_one_letter_code
_entity_poly.pdbx_strand_id
1 'polypeptide(L)' 'FAERLRRRIMHYDFADPGEDPLNLTVSIGLASFPDDRVTGADSFVALADQALYRAKNEGRNLVRQ' A
#
# COMPACT_ATOMS: atom_id res chain seq x y z
N PHE A 1 -5.74 9.03 3.26
CA PHE A 1 -6.46 8.24 2.22
C PHE A 1 -6.00 6.78 2.21
N ALA A 2 -4.70 6.49 2.07
CA ALA A 2 -4.17 5.12 1.96
C ALA A 2 -4.57 4.18 3.11
N GLU A 3 -4.49 4.61 4.37
CA GLU A 3 -4.88 3.76 5.50
C GLU A 3 -6.37 3.38 5.48
N ARG A 4 -7.22 4.28 4.97
CA ARG A 4 -8.65 3.98 4.78
C ARG A 4 -8.84 2.92 3.69
N LEU A 5 -8.08 3.00 2.60
CA LEU A 5 -8.12 1.98 1.54
C LEU A 5 -7.61 0.63 2.05
N ARG A 6 -6.48 0.61 2.77
CA ARG A 6 -5.92 -0.60 3.37
C ARG A 6 -6.93 -1.30 4.29
N ARG A 7 -7.58 -0.54 5.18
CA ARG A 7 -8.63 -1.09 6.06
C ARG A 7 -9.83 -1.61 5.28
N ARG A 8 -10.29 -0.89 4.25
CA ARG A 8 -11.42 -1.35 3.42
C ARG A 8 -11.12 -2.68 2.73
N ILE A 9 -9.91 -2.83 2.17
CA ILE A 9 -9.49 -4.09 1.54
C ILE A 9 -9.39 -5.21 2.59
N MET A 10 -8.79 -4.94 3.75
CA MET A 10 -8.63 -5.95 4.81
C MET A 10 -9.96 -6.52 5.33
N HIS A 11 -11.05 -5.74 5.28
CA HIS A 11 -12.37 -6.17 5.75
C HIS A 11 -13.31 -6.57 4.60
N TYR A 12 -12.83 -6.55 3.35
CA TYR A 12 -13.63 -6.94 2.20
C TYR A 12 -13.45 -8.44 1.95
N ASP A 13 -14.56 -9.16 1.87
CA ASP A 13 -14.57 -10.54 1.43
C ASP A 13 -14.55 -10.58 -0.10
N PHE A 14 -13.49 -11.15 -0.67
CA PHE A 14 -13.29 -11.25 -2.11
C PHE A 14 -13.88 -12.53 -2.71
N ALA A 15 -14.54 -13.37 -1.93
CA ALA A 15 -15.16 -14.60 -2.41
C ALA A 15 -16.40 -14.32 -3.27
N ASP A 16 -16.68 -15.22 -4.20
CA ASP A 16 -17.94 -15.22 -4.93
C ASP A 16 -19.10 -15.70 -4.02
N PRO A 17 -20.36 -15.31 -4.29
CA PRO A 17 -21.48 -15.71 -3.47
C PRO A 17 -21.62 -17.25 -3.37
N GLY A 18 -21.56 -17.76 -2.14
CA GLY A 18 -21.68 -19.20 -1.86
C GLY A 18 -20.34 -19.94 -1.74
N GLU A 19 -19.22 -19.25 -1.94
CA GLU A 19 -17.88 -19.78 -1.63
C GLU A 19 -17.42 -19.43 -0.22
N ASP A 20 -16.35 -20.07 0.23
CA ASP A 20 -15.71 -19.74 1.51
C ASP A 20 -15.05 -18.35 1.47
N PRO A 21 -15.06 -17.58 2.58
CA PRO A 21 -14.52 -16.22 2.59
C PRO A 21 -13.07 -16.12 2.15
N LEU A 22 -12.78 -15.17 1.25
CA LEU A 22 -11.44 -14.91 0.74
C LEU A 22 -10.93 -13.56 1.27
N ASN A 23 -10.07 -13.65 2.28
CA ASN A 23 -9.48 -12.47 2.91
C ASN A 23 -8.17 -12.07 2.24
N LEU A 24 -8.11 -10.86 1.70
CA LEU A 24 -6.89 -10.27 1.13
C LEU A 24 -6.46 -9.03 1.92
N THR A 25 -5.16 -8.73 1.86
CA THR A 25 -4.60 -7.50 2.42
C THR A 25 -3.71 -6.82 1.40
N VAL A 26 -3.44 -5.53 1.61
CA VAL A 26 -2.57 -4.73 0.74
C VAL A 26 -1.52 -4.03 1.58
N SER A 27 -0.30 -3.91 1.04
CA SER A 27 0.72 -3.01 1.57
C SER A 27 0.83 -1.80 0.64
N ILE A 28 0.97 -0.59 1.17
CA ILE A 28 0.93 0.64 0.39
C ILE A 28 2.16 1.49 0.74
N GLY A 29 2.90 1.90 -0.29
CA GLY A 29 3.95 2.90 -0.19
C GLY A 29 3.47 4.28 -0.63
N LEU A 30 3.90 5.32 0.07
CA LEU A 30 3.54 6.71 -0.18
C LEU A 30 4.79 7.53 -0.45
N ALA A 31 4.67 8.47 -1.38
CA ALA A 31 5.59 9.60 -1.51
C ALA A 31 4.75 10.88 -1.57
N SER A 32 5.32 12.00 -1.12
CA SER A 32 4.69 13.31 -1.18
C SER A 32 5.62 14.31 -1.85
N PHE A 33 5.06 15.32 -2.49
CA PHE A 33 5.80 16.41 -3.12
C PHE A 33 5.33 17.75 -2.52
N PRO A 34 6.23 18.70 -2.20
CA PRO A 34 7.68 18.65 -2.39
C PRO A 34 8.40 17.71 -1.41
N ASP A 35 9.47 17.08 -1.88
CA ASP A 35 10.41 16.28 -1.09
C ASP A 35 11.80 16.43 -1.72
N ASP A 36 12.82 16.74 -0.92
CA ASP A 36 14.17 17.08 -1.40
C ASP A 36 14.86 15.93 -2.14
N ARG A 37 14.39 14.69 -1.95
CA ARG A 37 14.89 13.50 -2.64
C ARG A 37 14.31 13.35 -4.05
N VAL A 38 13.30 14.15 -4.41
CA VAL A 38 12.60 14.10 -5.69
C VAL A 38 13.26 15.05 -6.69
N THR A 39 13.98 14.46 -7.63
CA THR A 39 14.61 15.17 -8.77
C THR A 39 13.77 15.11 -10.06
N GLY A 40 12.66 14.37 -10.06
CA GLY A 40 11.79 14.15 -11.21
C GLY A 40 10.71 13.10 -10.95
N ALA A 41 9.92 12.76 -11.97
CA ALA A 41 8.82 11.79 -11.85
C ALA A 41 9.31 10.39 -11.44
N ASP A 42 10.41 9.92 -12.02
CA ASP A 42 10.96 8.59 -11.73
C ASP A 42 11.44 8.47 -10.28
N SER A 43 12.11 9.50 -9.75
CA SER A 43 12.53 9.52 -8.35
C SER A 43 11.34 9.63 -7.40
N PHE A 44 10.28 10.34 -7.79
CA PHE A 44 9.03 10.37 -7.02
C PHE A 44 8.36 9.00 -6.91
N VAL A 45 8.26 8.27 -8.02
CA VAL A 45 7.71 6.90 -8.03
C VAL A 45 8.62 5.94 -7.26
N ALA A 46 9.95 6.06 -7.43
CA ALA A 46 10.91 5.24 -6.71
C ALA A 46 10.81 5.41 -5.18
N LEU A 47 10.54 6.62 -4.68
CA LEU A 47 10.32 6.83 -3.24
C LEU A 47 9.08 6.10 -2.73
N ALA A 48 7.97 6.15 -3.48
CA ALA A 48 6.76 5.42 -3.14
C ALA A 48 7.00 3.89 -3.17
N ASP A 49 7.74 3.40 -4.16
CA ASP A 49 8.09 1.97 -4.26
C ASP A 49 9.00 1.51 -3.11
N GLN A 50 9.99 2.32 -2.72
CA GLN A 50 10.81 2.03 -1.54
C GLN A 50 9.97 1.94 -0.27
N ALA A 51 9.02 2.87 -0.10
CA ALA A 51 8.10 2.82 1.03
C ALA A 51 7.21 1.56 1.00
N LEU A 52 6.76 1.13 -0.18
CA LEU A 52 6.01 -0.11 -0.36
C LEU A 52 6.85 -1.32 0.03
N TYR A 53 8.12 -1.37 -0.40
CA TYR A 53 9.04 -2.42 -0.02
C TYR A 53 9.28 -2.48 1.49
N ARG A 54 9.44 -1.33 2.16
CA ARG A 54 9.50 -1.28 3.64
C ARG A 54 8.25 -1.88 4.27
N ALA A 55 7.06 -1.49 3.80
CA ALA A 55 5.79 -2.04 4.31
C ALA A 55 5.71 -3.58 4.15
N LYS A 56 6.23 -4.14 3.05
CA LYS A 56 6.28 -5.59 2.83
C LYS A 56 7.26 -6.29 3.77
N ASN A 57 8.42 -5.69 4.02
CA ASN A 57 9.46 -6.28 4.87
C ASN A 57 9.12 -6.19 6.37
N GLU A 58 8.33 -5.20 6.78
CA GLU A 58 7.90 -4.99 8.17
C GLU A 58 6.68 -5.82 8.60
N GLY A 59 6.26 -6.80 7.78
CA GLY A 59 5.15 -7.71 8.11
C GLY A 59 3.93 -7.61 7.21
N ARG A 60 3.97 -6.79 6.15
CA ARG A 60 2.86 -6.58 5.19
C ARG A 60 1.61 -6.00 5.86
N ASN A 61 0.56 -5.75 5.06
CA ASN A 61 -0.68 -5.12 5.53
C ASN A 61 -0.43 -3.79 6.28
N LEU A 62 0.50 -2.99 5.75
CA LEU A 62 0.98 -1.74 6.33
C LEU A 62 0.97 -0.61 5.30
N VAL A 63 0.94 0.62 5.80
CA VAL A 63 1.18 1.83 5.02
C VAL A 63 2.49 2.45 5.47
N ARG A 64 3.36 2.81 4.54
CA ARG A 64 4.62 3.51 4.81
C ARG A 64 4.83 4.68 3.87
N GLN A 65 5.58 5.67 4.34
CA GLN A 65 6.08 6.82 3.60
C GLN A 65 7.60 6.84 3.68
#